data_AF-A0A840TSH8-F1
#
_entry.id   AF-A0A840TSH8-F1
#
_cell.length_a   1.000
_cell.length_b   1.000
_cell.length_c   1.000
_cell.angle_alpha   90.00
_cell.angle_beta   90.00
_cell.angle_gamma   90.00
#
_symmetry.space_group_name_H-M   'P 1'
#
loop_
_entity.id
_entity.type
_entity.pdbx_description
1 polymer ?
#
loop_
_entity_poly.entity_id
_entity_poly.type
_entity_poly.pdbx_seq_one_letter_code
_entity_poly.pdbx_strand_id
1 'polypeptide(L)'
;MRKLVLLRYLVAWAPFYIGMSLLQAQTITTLAYDTNGNRLTKTLQGSSPNPSVTASPGAVSLNQASTLTASGCPGTIRWSTGQEGPSISVTPTVTTQYTAECFTAGCPVNGLGQVTVEVYSCSADAIGVTASRFTVRYGETVTLTAYGCPGTVQWSNGQSGFTITPQIYGNTSTFTAHCSKRHCPSGSTGSVSITGISGCLPGDVLVSARAGAWNAPATWACGRVPGLTDTVYLLHAITLDGIAGQAKTIIANGGSLLHLNGGYVTLQTP
;
A
#
# COMPACT_ATOMS: atom_id res chain seq x y z
N MET A 1 68.73 5.70 12.12
CA MET A 1 67.31 5.72 11.69
C MET A 1 66.72 4.32 11.85
N ARG A 2 66.03 4.03 12.96
CA ARG A 2 65.36 2.74 13.16
C ARG A 2 63.85 2.92 12.95
N LYS A 3 63.31 2.07 12.08
CA LYS A 3 61.91 2.04 11.61
C LYS A 3 60.93 1.98 12.79
N LEU A 4 59.96 2.88 12.75
CA LEU A 4 58.76 2.91 13.61
C LEU A 4 57.93 1.65 13.30
N VAL A 5 57.74 0.77 14.28
CA VAL A 5 56.77 -0.34 14.20
C VAL A 5 55.52 0.10 14.96
N LEU A 6 54.44 0.38 14.22
CA LEU A 6 53.11 0.63 14.79
C LEU A 6 52.57 -0.70 15.33
N LEU A 7 52.67 -0.93 16.65
CA LEU A 7 51.96 -2.05 17.29
C LEU A 7 50.51 -1.63 17.57
N ARG A 8 49.58 -2.07 16.71
CA ARG A 8 48.14 -2.04 17.00
C ARG A 8 47.84 -3.15 18.01
N TYR A 9 47.61 -2.81 19.28
CA TYR A 9 47.01 -3.75 20.23
C TYR A 9 45.49 -3.68 20.11
N LEU A 10 44.91 -4.64 19.38
CA LEU A 10 43.49 -5.00 19.52
C LEU A 10 43.38 -5.87 20.77
N VAL A 11 42.90 -5.29 21.86
CA VAL A 11 42.53 -6.09 23.04
C VAL A 11 41.18 -6.74 22.74
N ALA A 12 41.23 -7.94 22.18
CA ALA A 12 40.08 -8.81 21.99
C ALA A 12 39.90 -9.68 23.24
N TRP A 13 38.77 -9.53 23.92
CA TRP A 13 38.24 -10.54 24.83
C TRP A 13 36.77 -10.80 24.46
N ALA A 14 36.43 -12.07 24.25
CA ALA A 14 35.08 -12.60 24.10
C ALA A 14 35.01 -13.94 24.86
N PRO A 15 33.84 -14.52 25.20
CA PRO A 15 32.47 -13.98 25.19
C PRO A 15 31.74 -14.17 26.55
N PHE A 16 30.76 -13.33 26.87
CA PHE A 16 29.63 -13.71 27.76
C PHE A 16 28.38 -12.98 27.28
N TYR A 17 27.36 -13.76 26.88
CA TYR A 17 26.07 -13.28 26.38
C TYR A 17 25.10 -13.12 27.56
N ILE A 18 24.82 -11.88 27.95
CA ILE A 18 23.52 -11.44 28.49
C ILE A 18 23.25 -10.07 27.84
N GLY A 19 22.06 -9.91 27.26
CA GLY A 19 21.69 -8.83 26.35
C GLY A 19 21.82 -7.41 26.91
N MET A 20 23.02 -6.84 26.78
CA MET A 20 23.27 -5.41 26.86
C MET A 20 24.04 -5.02 25.60
N SER A 21 23.44 -4.14 24.80
CA SER A 21 24.08 -3.45 23.69
C SER A 21 25.41 -2.84 24.18
N LEU A 22 26.55 -3.42 23.76
CA LEU A 22 27.87 -2.89 24.05
C LEU A 22 28.03 -1.53 23.36
N LEU A 23 27.95 -0.45 24.14
CA LEU A 23 28.44 0.86 23.72
C LEU A 23 29.95 0.75 23.48
N GLN A 24 30.36 0.72 22.22
CA GLN A 24 31.79 0.70 21.87
C GLN A 24 32.38 2.11 22.05
N ALA A 25 32.76 2.46 23.27
CA ALA A 25 33.70 3.55 23.51
C ALA A 25 35.12 3.03 23.22
N GLN A 26 35.82 3.64 22.26
CA GLN A 26 37.22 3.31 21.98
C GLN A 26 38.13 4.29 22.71
N THR A 27 39.17 3.77 23.36
CA THR A 27 40.19 4.61 24.03
C THR A 27 41.50 4.51 23.28
N ILE A 28 41.94 5.62 22.68
CA ILE A 28 43.26 5.69 22.06
C ILE A 28 44.28 6.00 23.17
N THR A 29 45.28 5.14 23.30
CA THR A 29 46.40 5.34 24.24
C THR A 29 47.63 5.78 23.46
N THR A 30 48.06 7.02 23.66
CA THR A 30 49.30 7.54 23.09
C THR A 30 50.37 7.53 24.16
N LEU A 31 51.51 6.90 23.87
CA LEU A 31 52.67 6.80 24.76
C LEU A 31 53.82 7.61 24.14
N ALA A 32 54.38 8.53 24.91
CA ALA A 32 55.62 9.21 24.54
C ALA A 32 56.78 8.61 25.32
N TYR A 33 57.94 8.47 24.67
CA TYR A 33 59.17 7.95 25.27
C TYR A 33 60.32 8.92 25.03
N ASP A 34 61.28 8.97 25.95
CA ASP A 34 62.53 9.71 25.74
C ASP A 34 63.49 8.94 24.81
N THR A 35 64.63 9.55 24.49
CA THR A 35 65.67 8.92 23.66
C THR A 35 66.31 7.68 24.29
N ASN A 36 66.09 7.46 25.59
CA ASN A 36 66.60 6.32 26.35
C ASN A 36 65.55 5.20 26.50
N GLY A 37 64.34 5.38 25.95
CA GLY A 37 63.25 4.41 26.02
C GLY A 37 62.40 4.47 27.29
N ASN A 38 62.59 5.48 28.15
CA ASN A 38 61.72 5.68 29.32
C ASN A 38 60.40 6.33 28.90
N ARG A 39 59.28 5.85 29.46
CA ARG A 39 57.96 6.43 29.18
C ARG A 39 57.84 7.80 29.83
N LEU A 40 57.69 8.84 29.01
CA LEU A 40 57.51 10.22 29.44
C LEU A 40 56.06 10.53 29.79
N THR A 41 55.12 10.19 28.91
CA THR A 41 53.69 10.47 29.13
C THR A 41 52.82 9.34 28.60
N LYS A 42 51.64 9.21 29.21
CA LYS A 42 50.53 8.36 28.75
C LYS A 42 49.29 9.24 28.68
N THR A 43 48.82 9.53 27.47
CA THR A 43 47.55 10.24 27.27
C THR A 43 46.48 9.24 26.85
N LEU A 44 45.34 9.30 27.54
CA LEU A 44 44.14 8.54 27.20
C LEU A 44 43.17 9.49 26.50
N GLN A 45 42.79 9.15 25.28
CA GLN A 45 41.80 9.90 24.51
C GLN A 45 40.53 9.07 24.37
N GLY A 46 39.46 9.52 25.04
CA GLY A 46 38.14 8.90 24.93
C GLY A 46 37.45 9.24 23.61
N SER A 47 36.67 8.31 23.08
CA SER A 47 35.73 8.55 21.98
C SER A 47 34.30 8.30 22.46
N SER A 48 33.39 9.17 22.03
CA SER A 48 31.97 8.98 22.22
C SER A 48 31.49 7.78 21.40
N PRO A 49 30.53 6.99 21.92
CA PRO A 49 29.97 5.87 21.19
C PRO A 49 29.16 6.36 19.98
N ASN A 50 29.14 5.57 18.91
CA ASN A 50 28.28 5.82 17.76
C ASN A 50 26.82 5.63 18.16
N PRO A 51 25.95 6.65 18.01
CA PRO A 51 24.53 6.48 18.30
C PRO A 51 23.87 5.55 17.28
N SER A 52 22.92 4.75 17.72
CA SER A 52 22.02 4.00 16.84
C SER A 52 20.93 4.93 16.35
N VAL A 53 20.81 5.10 15.03
CA VAL A 53 19.87 6.05 14.42
C VAL A 53 18.81 5.30 13.64
N THR A 54 17.54 5.67 13.84
CA THR A 54 16.39 5.12 13.13
C THR A 54 15.51 6.25 12.59
N ALA A 55 14.75 5.94 11.54
CA ALA A 55 13.77 6.83 10.94
C ALA A 55 12.41 6.13 10.92
N SER A 56 11.37 6.84 11.35
CA SER A 56 10.01 6.34 11.37
C SER A 56 9.03 7.41 10.89
N PRO A 57 8.41 7.25 9.71
CA PRO A 57 8.70 6.22 8.70
C PRO A 57 10.06 6.42 8.00
N GLY A 58 10.73 5.34 7.59
CA GLY A 58 12.00 5.41 6.83
C GLY A 58 11.84 5.79 5.36
N ALA A 59 10.62 5.73 4.84
CA ALA A 59 10.24 6.13 3.49
C ALA A 59 8.98 6.99 3.56
N VAL A 60 9.02 8.16 2.93
CA VAL A 60 7.93 9.16 2.94
C VAL A 60 7.56 9.57 1.51
N SER A 61 6.31 9.99 1.31
CA SER A 61 5.93 10.71 0.09
C SER A 61 6.38 12.18 0.17
N LEU A 62 6.41 12.86 -0.97
CA LEU A 62 6.81 14.27 -1.04
C LEU A 62 6.06 15.13 0.01
N ASN A 63 6.82 15.94 0.75
CA ASN A 63 6.34 16.84 1.82
C ASN A 63 5.73 16.14 3.06
N GLN A 64 5.88 14.83 3.21
CA GLN A 64 5.52 14.13 4.45
C GLN A 64 6.68 14.14 5.45
N ALA A 65 6.32 14.11 6.74
CA ALA A 65 7.28 14.13 7.82
C ALA A 65 7.82 12.72 8.14
N SER A 66 9.09 12.65 8.53
CA SER A 66 9.72 11.49 9.15
C SER A 66 10.30 11.91 10.51
N THR A 67 10.15 11.04 11.51
CA THR A 67 10.78 11.25 12.82
C THR A 67 12.09 10.47 12.86
N LEU A 68 13.19 11.18 13.08
CA LEU A 68 14.51 10.60 13.31
C LEU A 68 14.73 10.44 14.80
N THR A 69 15.21 9.27 15.22
CA THR A 69 15.51 8.96 16.62
C THR A 69 16.92 8.43 16.72
N ALA A 70 17.71 8.97 17.65
CA ALA A 70 19.06 8.52 17.94
C ALA A 70 19.15 8.07 19.41
N SER A 71 19.73 6.89 19.63
CA SER A 71 19.88 6.28 20.95
C SER A 71 21.31 5.77 21.18
N GLY A 72 21.66 5.45 22.42
CA GLY A 72 23.01 5.00 22.75
C GLY A 72 24.06 6.13 22.81
N CYS A 73 23.62 7.39 22.88
CA CYS A 73 24.51 8.51 23.21
C CYS A 73 24.36 8.87 24.70
N PRO A 74 25.43 8.81 25.52
CA PRO A 74 25.39 9.21 26.92
C PRO A 74 25.42 10.73 27.13
N GLY A 75 25.61 11.51 26.06
CA GLY A 75 25.60 12.98 26.09
C GLY A 75 24.61 13.59 25.10
N THR A 76 24.95 14.75 24.56
CA THR A 76 24.06 15.51 23.66
C THR A 76 24.16 14.99 22.23
N ILE A 77 23.01 14.77 21.60
CA ILE A 77 22.93 14.44 20.18
C ILE A 77 22.75 15.72 19.36
N ARG A 78 23.59 15.91 18.35
CA ARG A 78 23.53 17.00 17.38
C ARG A 78 23.31 16.44 15.99
N TRP A 79 22.31 16.94 15.28
CA TRP A 79 21.93 16.44 13.97
C TRP A 79 22.55 17.27 12.84
N SER A 80 22.71 16.66 11.67
CA SER A 80 23.15 17.35 10.45
C SER A 80 22.21 18.47 10.00
N THR A 81 20.99 18.54 10.54
CA THR A 81 20.04 19.64 10.34
C THR A 81 20.33 20.88 11.20
N GLY A 82 21.27 20.79 12.14
CA GLY A 82 21.57 21.82 13.14
C GLY A 82 20.69 21.76 14.39
N GLN A 83 19.72 20.84 14.45
CA GLN A 83 18.90 20.59 15.63
C GLN A 83 19.62 19.70 16.65
N GLU A 84 19.19 19.75 17.90
CA GLU A 84 19.74 18.93 18.99
C GLU A 84 18.63 18.16 19.70
N GLY A 85 18.99 17.02 20.30
CA GLY A 85 18.08 16.19 21.07
C GLY A 85 17.96 14.75 20.55
N PRO A 86 17.33 13.86 21.33
CA PRO A 86 17.24 12.43 21.02
C PRO A 86 16.34 12.12 19.82
N SER A 87 15.43 13.03 19.48
CA SER A 87 14.56 12.91 18.31
C SER A 87 14.28 14.26 17.65
N ILE A 88 14.15 14.23 16.32
CA ILE A 88 13.78 15.40 15.50
C ILE A 88 12.76 14.99 14.44
N SER A 89 11.95 15.95 13.99
CA SER A 89 11.03 15.75 12.86
C SER A 89 11.57 16.48 11.63
N VAL A 90 11.63 15.79 10.50
CA VAL A 90 12.15 16.31 9.23
C VAL A 90 11.14 16.10 8.11
N THR A 91 11.10 17.02 7.15
CA THR A 91 10.22 16.97 5.96
C THR A 91 11.06 17.04 4.67
N PRO A 92 11.81 15.98 4.33
CA PRO A 92 12.68 15.98 3.16
C PRO A 92 11.88 16.06 1.85
N THR A 93 12.42 16.79 0.87
CA THR A 93 11.87 16.88 -0.50
C THR A 93 12.56 15.94 -1.48
N VAL A 94 13.76 15.44 -1.13
CA VAL A 94 14.54 14.45 -1.87
C VAL A 94 15.10 13.43 -0.89
N THR A 95 15.43 12.22 -1.36
CA THR A 95 16.08 11.19 -0.53
C THR A 95 17.34 11.77 0.11
N THR A 96 17.37 11.81 1.43
CA THR A 96 18.37 12.55 2.21
C THR A 96 18.94 11.65 3.29
N GLN A 97 20.28 11.64 3.41
CA GLN A 97 20.97 10.98 4.51
C GLN A 97 21.18 11.98 5.65
N TYR A 98 20.73 11.60 6.84
CA TYR A 98 20.91 12.36 8.07
C TYR A 98 22.00 11.73 8.92
N THR A 99 22.80 12.59 9.57
CA THR A 99 23.84 12.17 10.50
C THR A 99 23.53 12.70 11.90
N ALA A 100 23.67 11.85 12.91
CA ALA A 100 23.60 12.20 14.32
C ALA A 100 25.00 12.09 14.93
N GLU A 101 25.47 13.17 15.51
CA GLU A 101 26.74 13.25 16.23
C GLU A 101 26.48 13.18 17.74
N CYS A 102 27.13 12.24 18.41
CA CYS A 102 27.07 12.10 19.85
C CYS A 102 28.22 12.86 20.51
N PHE A 103 27.88 13.91 21.25
CA PHE A 103 28.82 14.71 22.03
C PHE A 103 28.80 14.28 23.49
N THR A 104 29.94 13.80 24.00
CA THR A 104 30.10 13.44 25.43
C THR A 104 31.21 14.28 26.05
N ALA A 105 30.92 14.91 27.18
CA ALA A 105 31.93 15.69 27.91
C ALA A 105 33.17 14.83 28.22
N GLY A 106 34.36 15.36 27.93
CA GLY A 106 35.64 14.66 28.13
C GLY A 106 36.06 13.73 26.99
N CYS A 107 35.26 13.58 25.93
CA CYS A 107 35.64 12.87 24.71
C CYS A 107 35.94 13.88 23.59
N PRO A 108 37.19 13.99 23.11
CA PRO A 108 37.52 14.86 21.99
C PRO A 108 37.14 14.30 20.61
N VAL A 109 36.72 13.02 20.55
CA VAL A 109 36.22 12.38 19.32
C VAL A 109 34.75 12.03 19.50
N ASN A 110 33.90 12.56 18.63
CA ASN A 110 32.46 12.31 18.66
C ASN A 110 32.11 11.03 17.88
N GLY A 111 31.08 10.32 18.36
CA GLY A 111 30.54 9.16 17.66
C GLY A 111 29.53 9.60 16.61
N LEU A 112 29.44 8.88 15.50
CA LEU A 112 28.54 9.20 14.39
C LEU A 112 27.58 8.04 14.12
N GLY A 113 26.32 8.38 13.92
CA GLY A 113 25.29 7.46 13.43
C GLY A 113 24.59 8.07 12.22
N GLN A 114 24.14 7.23 11.29
CA GLN A 114 23.53 7.69 10.05
C GLN A 114 22.22 6.95 9.77
N VAL A 115 21.28 7.66 9.17
CA VAL A 115 20.03 7.09 8.65
C VAL A 115 19.66 7.77 7.35
N THR A 116 19.10 7.02 6.40
CA THR A 116 18.59 7.57 5.14
C THR A 116 17.09 7.59 5.18
N VAL A 117 16.49 8.74 4.86
CA VAL A 117 15.05 8.85 4.61
C VAL A 117 14.83 8.89 3.11
N GLU A 118 14.13 7.89 2.58
CA GLU A 118 13.76 7.83 1.16
C GLU A 118 12.54 8.71 0.89
N VAL A 119 12.60 9.51 -0.18
CA VAL A 119 11.47 10.34 -0.62
C VAL A 119 10.94 9.84 -1.95
N TYR A 120 9.65 9.52 -1.98
CA TYR A 120 8.94 9.09 -3.17
C TYR A 120 8.10 10.24 -3.73
N SER A 121 8.40 10.67 -4.95
CA SER A 121 7.55 11.61 -5.70
C SER A 121 6.40 10.86 -6.35
N CYS A 122 5.17 11.12 -5.89
CA CYS A 122 3.98 10.65 -6.57
C CYS A 122 3.69 11.61 -7.74
N SER A 123 4.28 11.36 -8.92
CA SER A 123 3.78 11.97 -10.15
C SER A 123 2.36 11.46 -10.39
N ALA A 124 1.46 12.36 -10.79
CA ALA A 124 0.17 11.97 -11.32
C ALA A 124 0.39 11.33 -12.69
N ASP A 125 0.84 10.08 -12.71
CA ASP A 125 0.98 9.32 -13.95
C ASP A 125 -0.40 9.20 -14.56
N ALA A 126 -0.62 9.70 -15.78
CA ALA A 126 -1.90 9.54 -16.43
C ALA A 126 -2.14 8.05 -16.69
N ILE A 127 -3.09 7.46 -15.97
CA ILE A 127 -3.57 6.11 -16.26
C ILE A 127 -4.60 6.22 -17.38
N GLY A 128 -4.33 5.54 -18.48
CA GLY A 128 -5.27 5.40 -19.58
C GLY A 128 -6.11 4.15 -19.40
N VAL A 129 -7.37 4.23 -19.82
CA VAL A 129 -8.27 3.08 -19.85
C VAL A 129 -8.90 2.97 -21.23
N THR A 130 -8.95 1.76 -21.76
CA THR A 130 -9.62 1.44 -23.02
C THR A 130 -10.53 0.23 -22.88
N ALA A 131 -11.42 0.06 -23.84
CA ALA A 131 -12.37 -1.03 -23.91
C ALA A 131 -12.32 -1.67 -25.30
N SER A 132 -12.53 -3.00 -25.36
CA SER A 132 -12.64 -3.70 -26.65
C SER A 132 -13.85 -3.23 -27.47
N ARG A 133 -14.92 -2.79 -26.79
CA ARG A 133 -16.16 -2.26 -27.38
C ARG A 133 -16.73 -1.19 -26.45
N PHE A 134 -17.24 -0.09 -27.03
CA PHE A 134 -17.90 0.98 -26.28
C PHE A 134 -19.42 0.89 -26.29
N THR A 135 -19.98 -0.01 -27.12
CA THR A 135 -21.42 -0.27 -27.18
C THR A 135 -21.67 -1.77 -27.25
N VAL A 136 -22.45 -2.28 -26.29
CA VAL A 136 -22.74 -3.71 -26.15
C VAL A 136 -24.19 -3.96 -25.77
N ARG A 137 -24.67 -5.19 -26.00
CA ARG A 137 -25.98 -5.59 -25.49
C ARG A 137 -25.93 -5.85 -24.00
N TYR A 138 -27.11 -5.82 -23.37
CA TYR A 138 -27.28 -6.17 -21.98
C TYR A 138 -26.70 -7.56 -21.67
N GLY A 139 -25.89 -7.67 -20.62
CA GLY A 139 -25.26 -8.92 -20.18
C GLY A 139 -24.02 -9.35 -20.96
N GLU A 140 -23.67 -8.67 -22.07
CA GLU A 140 -22.42 -8.94 -22.79
C GLU A 140 -21.20 -8.54 -21.96
N THR A 141 -20.12 -9.30 -22.14
CA THR A 141 -18.83 -9.00 -21.54
C THR A 141 -18.02 -8.04 -22.40
N VAL A 142 -17.28 -7.14 -21.75
CA VAL A 142 -16.34 -6.23 -22.42
C VAL A 142 -14.97 -6.42 -21.79
N THR A 143 -13.91 -6.47 -22.60
CA THR A 143 -12.54 -6.46 -22.08
C THR A 143 -12.12 -5.02 -21.86
N LEU A 144 -11.86 -4.65 -20.61
CA LEU A 144 -11.31 -3.35 -20.24
C LEU A 144 -9.83 -3.51 -19.95
N THR A 145 -9.01 -2.60 -20.47
CA THR A 145 -7.56 -2.60 -20.29
C THR A 145 -7.10 -1.25 -19.76
N ALA A 146 -6.40 -1.27 -18.64
CA ALA A 146 -5.72 -0.12 -18.06
C ALA A 146 -4.23 -0.14 -18.46
N TYR A 147 -3.66 1.02 -18.72
CA TYR A 147 -2.24 1.18 -19.07
C TYR A 147 -1.67 2.45 -18.46
N GLY A 148 -0.34 2.53 -18.35
CA GLY A 148 0.35 3.68 -17.74
C GLY A 148 0.42 3.64 -16.20
N CYS A 149 -0.06 2.58 -15.55
CA CYS A 149 0.10 2.39 -14.11
C CYS A 149 1.40 1.60 -13.80
N PRO A 150 2.36 2.15 -13.05
CA PRO A 150 3.59 1.43 -12.69
C PRO A 150 3.44 0.47 -11.49
N GLY A 151 2.27 0.48 -10.86
CA GLY A 151 1.95 -0.33 -9.69
C GLY A 151 0.81 -1.29 -9.97
N THR A 152 -0.11 -1.41 -9.01
CA THR A 152 -1.28 -2.27 -9.12
C THR A 152 -2.51 -1.46 -9.53
N VAL A 153 -3.40 -2.09 -10.28
CA VAL A 153 -4.68 -1.50 -10.71
C VAL A 153 -5.83 -2.15 -9.95
N GLN A 154 -6.68 -1.31 -9.36
CA GLN A 154 -7.93 -1.68 -8.69
C GLN A 154 -9.10 -0.99 -9.38
N TRP A 155 -10.15 -1.74 -9.72
CA TRP A 155 -11.30 -1.22 -10.46
C TRP A 155 -12.46 -0.87 -9.53
N SER A 156 -13.30 0.07 -9.95
CA SER A 156 -14.49 0.50 -9.20
C SER A 156 -15.52 -0.62 -8.95
N ASN A 157 -15.46 -1.71 -9.72
CA ASN A 157 -16.29 -2.90 -9.53
C ASN A 157 -15.65 -3.94 -8.57
N GLY A 158 -14.56 -3.59 -7.89
CA GLY A 158 -13.86 -4.45 -6.95
C GLY A 158 -12.90 -5.47 -7.59
N GLN A 159 -12.82 -5.53 -8.93
CA GLN A 159 -11.85 -6.38 -9.61
C GLN A 159 -10.45 -5.75 -9.58
N SER A 160 -9.42 -6.56 -9.77
CA SER A 160 -8.02 -6.11 -9.78
C SER A 160 -7.27 -6.66 -10.98
N GLY A 161 -6.20 -5.96 -11.37
CA GLY A 161 -5.36 -6.30 -12.52
C GLY A 161 -5.48 -5.31 -13.68
N PHE A 162 -4.54 -5.40 -14.62
CA PHE A 162 -4.48 -4.50 -15.78
C PHE A 162 -5.61 -4.75 -16.79
N THR A 163 -6.16 -5.95 -16.81
CA THR A 163 -7.27 -6.32 -17.69
C THR A 163 -8.37 -6.99 -16.90
N ILE A 164 -9.61 -6.57 -17.14
CA ILE A 164 -10.82 -7.19 -16.56
C ILE A 164 -11.87 -7.43 -17.63
N THR A 165 -12.77 -8.38 -17.40
CA THR A 165 -13.85 -8.74 -18.33
C THR A 165 -15.23 -8.68 -17.65
N PRO A 166 -15.70 -7.49 -17.22
CA PRO A 166 -17.01 -7.36 -16.60
C PRO A 166 -18.15 -7.56 -17.60
N GLN A 167 -19.31 -7.96 -17.08
CA GLN A 167 -20.58 -7.88 -17.80
C GLN A 167 -21.18 -6.48 -17.66
N ILE A 168 -21.86 -6.02 -18.72
CA ILE A 168 -22.45 -4.68 -18.77
C ILE A 168 -23.95 -4.77 -18.54
N TYR A 169 -24.45 -4.00 -17.56
CA TYR A 169 -25.85 -3.95 -17.20
C TYR A 169 -26.33 -2.49 -17.20
N GLY A 170 -27.49 -2.24 -17.80
CA GLY A 170 -28.08 -0.89 -17.92
C GLY A 170 -27.60 -0.08 -19.13
N ASN A 171 -28.02 1.19 -19.20
CA ASN A 171 -27.80 2.03 -20.38
C ASN A 171 -26.37 2.59 -20.46
N THR A 172 -25.74 2.82 -19.31
CA THR A 172 -24.35 3.29 -19.22
C THR A 172 -23.70 2.68 -17.99
N SER A 173 -22.58 2.00 -18.17
CA SER A 173 -21.71 1.52 -17.08
C SER A 173 -20.37 2.23 -17.15
N THR A 174 -19.98 2.93 -16.09
CA THR A 174 -18.68 3.59 -15.98
C THR A 174 -17.76 2.80 -15.07
N PHE A 175 -16.57 2.48 -15.57
CA PHE A 175 -15.53 1.80 -14.82
C PHE A 175 -14.36 2.75 -14.58
N THR A 176 -13.91 2.82 -13.34
CA THR A 176 -12.77 3.64 -12.93
C THR A 176 -11.65 2.74 -12.45
N ALA A 177 -10.50 2.80 -13.12
CA ALA A 177 -9.27 2.17 -12.70
C ALA A 177 -8.50 3.11 -11.76
N HIS A 178 -8.11 2.60 -10.60
CA HIS A 178 -7.30 3.27 -9.59
C HIS A 178 -5.92 2.64 -9.61
N CYS A 179 -4.91 3.43 -9.94
CA CYS A 179 -3.51 3.01 -9.84
C CYS A 179 -3.03 3.21 -8.41
N SER A 180 -2.34 2.23 -7.83
CA SER A 180 -1.69 2.37 -6.52
C SER A 180 -0.26 1.88 -6.56
N LYS A 181 0.64 2.59 -5.87
CA LYS A 181 2.04 2.18 -5.66
C LYS A 181 2.30 2.06 -4.16
N ARG A 182 3.32 1.27 -3.79
CA ARG A 182 3.69 0.99 -2.38
C ARG A 182 3.79 2.24 -1.49
N HIS A 183 4.30 3.35 -2.02
CA HIS A 183 4.47 4.62 -1.29
C HIS A 183 3.57 5.75 -1.80
N CYS A 184 2.64 5.44 -2.71
CA CYS A 184 1.66 6.39 -3.28
C CYS A 184 0.29 5.71 -3.37
N PRO A 185 -0.47 5.65 -2.25
CA PRO A 185 -1.79 5.02 -2.22
C PRO A 185 -2.86 5.86 -2.93
N SER A 186 -2.72 7.19 -2.92
CA SER A 186 -3.56 8.15 -3.66
C SER A 186 -3.04 8.31 -5.10
N GLY A 187 -2.89 7.20 -5.82
CA GLY A 187 -2.44 7.24 -7.20
C GLY A 187 -3.52 7.74 -8.16
N SER A 188 -3.17 7.81 -9.44
CA SER A 188 -4.03 8.37 -10.47
C SER A 188 -5.23 7.49 -10.78
N THR A 189 -6.29 8.11 -11.32
CA THR A 189 -7.48 7.43 -11.80
C THR A 189 -7.71 7.68 -13.27
N GLY A 190 -8.32 6.70 -13.93
CA GLY A 190 -8.73 6.77 -15.33
C GLY A 190 -10.05 6.04 -15.47
N SER A 191 -10.94 6.57 -16.30
CA SER A 191 -12.28 6.02 -16.44
C SER A 191 -12.64 5.77 -17.90
N VAL A 192 -13.53 4.80 -18.09
CA VAL A 192 -14.16 4.51 -19.37
C VAL A 192 -15.64 4.26 -19.14
N SER A 193 -16.47 4.82 -20.01
CA SER A 193 -17.91 4.58 -20.01
C SER A 193 -18.27 3.70 -21.19
N ILE A 194 -19.00 2.63 -20.91
CA ILE A 194 -19.57 1.72 -21.90
C ILE A 194 -21.06 1.98 -21.96
N THR A 195 -21.57 2.23 -23.17
CA THR A 195 -23.00 2.36 -23.41
C THR A 195 -23.60 0.96 -23.58
N GLY A 196 -24.52 0.60 -22.72
CA GLY A 196 -25.36 -0.57 -22.92
C GLY A 196 -26.57 -0.21 -23.77
N ILE A 197 -26.86 -1.02 -24.78
CA ILE A 197 -28.13 -0.91 -25.51
C ILE A 197 -29.23 -1.38 -24.56
N SER A 198 -30.16 -0.47 -24.23
CA SER A 198 -31.25 -0.74 -23.31
C SER A 198 -32.20 -1.82 -23.86
N GLY A 199 -32.63 -2.73 -22.98
CA GLY A 199 -33.57 -3.80 -23.30
C GLY A 199 -32.90 -5.16 -23.36
N CYS A 200 -33.30 -6.04 -22.45
CA CYS A 200 -32.99 -7.47 -22.54
C CYS A 200 -34.04 -8.16 -23.42
N LEU A 201 -33.59 -9.08 -24.26
CA LEU A 201 -34.45 -9.91 -25.09
C LEU A 201 -34.88 -11.17 -24.32
N PRO A 202 -35.98 -11.83 -24.73
CA PRO A 202 -36.31 -13.16 -24.26
C PRO A 202 -35.12 -14.12 -24.51
N GLY A 203 -34.70 -14.84 -23.47
CA GLY A 203 -33.53 -15.72 -23.49
C GLY A 203 -32.29 -15.16 -22.78
N ASP A 204 -32.32 -13.88 -22.39
CA ASP A 204 -31.20 -13.26 -21.67
C ASP A 204 -31.14 -13.70 -20.19
N VAL A 205 -30.02 -13.36 -19.55
CA VAL A 205 -29.83 -13.51 -18.11
C VAL A 205 -30.35 -12.27 -17.39
N LEU A 206 -31.46 -12.39 -16.67
CA LEU A 206 -32.03 -11.30 -15.89
C LEU A 206 -31.50 -11.31 -14.45
N VAL A 207 -31.05 -10.15 -13.97
CA VAL A 207 -30.50 -10.00 -12.62
C VAL A 207 -31.42 -9.08 -11.83
N SER A 208 -31.73 -9.43 -10.58
CA SER A 208 -32.48 -8.53 -9.70
C SER A 208 -31.62 -7.33 -9.31
N ALA A 209 -32.08 -6.14 -9.68
CA ALA A 209 -31.39 -4.87 -9.42
C ALA A 209 -31.68 -4.32 -8.02
N ARG A 210 -32.81 -4.70 -7.43
CA ARG A 210 -33.26 -4.30 -6.10
C ARG A 210 -34.24 -5.32 -5.53
N ALA A 211 -34.52 -5.23 -4.23
CA ALA A 211 -35.63 -5.95 -3.64
C ALA A 211 -36.97 -5.40 -4.16
N GLY A 212 -37.95 -6.28 -4.42
CA GLY A 212 -39.24 -5.86 -4.96
C GLY A 212 -40.10 -6.99 -5.52
N ALA A 213 -41.25 -6.64 -6.09
CA ALA A 213 -42.17 -7.60 -6.67
C ALA A 213 -41.64 -8.16 -8.00
N TRP A 214 -41.86 -9.46 -8.25
CA TRP A 214 -41.43 -10.14 -9.46
C TRP A 214 -41.99 -9.50 -10.74
N ASN A 215 -43.26 -9.10 -10.72
CA ASN A 215 -43.95 -8.50 -11.85
C ASN A 215 -43.64 -7.00 -12.07
N ALA A 216 -42.81 -6.39 -11.23
CA ALA A 216 -42.41 -5.00 -11.40
C ALA A 216 -41.17 -4.90 -12.31
N PRO A 217 -41.24 -4.24 -13.48
CA PRO A 217 -40.09 -4.05 -14.37
C PRO A 217 -38.86 -3.46 -13.67
N ALA A 218 -39.07 -2.52 -12.75
CA ALA A 218 -38.01 -1.84 -12.00
C ALA A 218 -37.20 -2.76 -11.06
N THR A 219 -37.73 -3.95 -10.73
CA THR A 219 -37.03 -4.98 -9.95
C THR A 219 -35.85 -5.57 -10.72
N TRP A 220 -35.89 -5.52 -12.06
CA TRP A 220 -34.94 -6.18 -12.95
C TRP A 220 -34.02 -5.17 -13.62
N ALA A 221 -32.72 -5.48 -13.70
CA ALA A 221 -31.72 -4.52 -14.18
C ALA A 221 -31.94 -4.04 -15.63
N CYS A 222 -32.62 -4.83 -16.47
CA CYS A 222 -32.98 -4.45 -17.84
C CYS A 222 -34.41 -3.90 -18.00
N GLY A 223 -35.20 -3.75 -16.93
CA GLY A 223 -36.55 -3.22 -17.02
C GLY A 223 -37.58 -4.16 -17.67
N ARG A 224 -37.31 -5.46 -17.75
CA ARG A 224 -38.24 -6.48 -18.24
C ARG A 224 -38.52 -7.51 -17.16
N VAL A 225 -39.76 -7.96 -17.07
CA VAL A 225 -40.15 -9.09 -16.19
C VAL A 225 -39.67 -10.41 -16.82
N PRO A 226 -39.05 -11.33 -16.05
CA PRO A 226 -38.64 -12.63 -16.55
C PRO A 226 -39.79 -13.46 -17.11
N GLY A 227 -39.50 -14.16 -18.21
CA GLY A 227 -40.34 -15.13 -18.90
C GLY A 227 -39.70 -16.51 -18.97
N LEU A 228 -40.39 -17.48 -19.57
CA LEU A 228 -39.99 -18.89 -19.58
C LEU A 228 -38.64 -19.19 -20.25
N THR A 229 -38.11 -18.29 -21.07
CA THR A 229 -36.79 -18.48 -21.73
C THR A 229 -35.62 -17.91 -20.92
N ASP A 230 -35.90 -17.18 -19.85
CA ASP A 230 -34.92 -16.34 -19.17
C ASP A 230 -34.23 -17.05 -18.00
N THR A 231 -32.92 -16.87 -17.90
CA THR A 231 -32.19 -17.29 -16.70
C THR A 231 -32.21 -16.16 -15.67
N VAL A 232 -32.67 -16.42 -14.45
CA VAL A 232 -32.84 -15.39 -13.42
C VAL A 232 -31.78 -15.55 -12.33
N TYR A 233 -30.98 -14.52 -12.09
CA TYR A 233 -30.07 -14.43 -10.94
C TYR A 233 -30.67 -13.53 -9.86
N LEU A 234 -30.88 -14.09 -8.67
CA LEU A 234 -31.39 -13.35 -7.52
C LEU A 234 -30.23 -12.89 -6.64
N LEU A 235 -29.98 -11.57 -6.64
CA LEU A 235 -29.07 -10.89 -5.70
C LEU A 235 -29.82 -10.22 -4.55
N HIS A 236 -31.13 -10.04 -4.69
CA HIS A 236 -32.01 -9.36 -3.75
C HIS A 236 -33.26 -10.21 -3.44
N ALA A 237 -34.00 -9.84 -2.39
CA ALA A 237 -35.26 -10.48 -2.03
C ALA A 237 -36.39 -10.08 -2.99
N ILE A 238 -36.95 -11.06 -3.71
CA ILE A 238 -38.03 -10.86 -4.69
C ILE A 238 -39.32 -11.49 -4.19
N THR A 239 -40.43 -10.75 -4.26
CA THR A 239 -41.74 -11.19 -3.79
C THR A 239 -42.66 -11.59 -4.95
N LEU A 240 -43.38 -12.69 -4.76
CA LEU A 240 -44.51 -13.13 -5.59
C LEU A 240 -45.75 -13.12 -4.71
N ASP A 241 -46.56 -12.08 -4.83
CA ASP A 241 -47.76 -11.91 -4.02
C ASP A 241 -49.02 -12.16 -4.86
N GLY A 242 -49.60 -13.37 -4.73
CA GLY A 242 -50.77 -13.79 -5.50
C GLY A 242 -50.56 -13.85 -7.02
N ILE A 243 -49.29 -13.81 -7.48
CA ILE A 243 -48.92 -13.81 -8.90
C ILE A 243 -48.13 -15.06 -9.31
N ALA A 244 -48.24 -15.42 -10.58
CA ALA A 244 -47.39 -16.42 -11.21
C ALA A 244 -46.23 -15.74 -11.96
N GLY A 245 -45.00 -16.01 -11.53
CA GLY A 245 -43.79 -15.66 -12.26
C GLY A 245 -43.39 -16.73 -13.27
N GLN A 246 -42.48 -16.41 -14.19
CA GLN A 246 -41.97 -17.35 -15.20
C GLN A 246 -40.45 -17.20 -15.33
N ALA A 247 -39.73 -18.31 -15.40
CA ALA A 247 -38.29 -18.32 -15.68
C ALA A 247 -37.90 -19.63 -16.38
N LYS A 248 -36.80 -19.64 -17.12
CA LYS A 248 -36.15 -20.89 -17.54
C LYS A 248 -35.51 -21.59 -16.35
N THR A 249 -34.72 -20.83 -15.60
CA THR A 249 -34.05 -21.29 -14.38
C THR A 249 -33.88 -20.12 -13.43
N ILE A 250 -33.81 -20.42 -12.13
CA ILE A 250 -33.60 -19.44 -11.07
C ILE A 250 -32.36 -19.86 -10.28
N ILE A 251 -31.43 -18.93 -10.15
CA ILE A 251 -30.19 -19.11 -9.41
C ILE A 251 -30.17 -18.05 -8.30
N ALA A 252 -30.28 -18.50 -7.05
CA ALA A 252 -30.18 -17.62 -5.90
C ALA A 252 -28.70 -17.42 -5.51
N ASN A 253 -28.20 -16.19 -5.60
CA ASN A 253 -26.83 -15.83 -5.25
C ASN A 253 -26.85 -14.67 -4.24
N GLY A 254 -27.28 -14.96 -3.02
CA GLY A 254 -27.47 -13.98 -1.94
C GLY A 254 -28.87 -13.36 -1.87
N GLY A 255 -29.68 -13.49 -2.93
CA GLY A 255 -31.10 -13.14 -2.93
C GLY A 255 -32.02 -14.29 -2.48
N SER A 256 -33.29 -13.97 -2.30
CA SER A 256 -34.33 -14.94 -1.94
C SER A 256 -35.60 -14.73 -2.75
N LEU A 257 -36.41 -15.78 -2.83
CA LEU A 257 -37.71 -15.74 -3.47
C LEU A 257 -38.78 -15.96 -2.39
N LEU A 258 -39.66 -14.98 -2.22
CA LEU A 258 -40.71 -15.00 -1.21
C LEU A 258 -42.07 -15.21 -1.88
N HIS A 259 -42.70 -16.32 -1.53
CA HIS A 259 -44.01 -16.71 -2.04
C HIS A 259 -45.09 -16.26 -1.04
N LEU A 260 -45.94 -15.34 -1.44
CA LEU A 260 -47.02 -14.77 -0.64
C LEU A 260 -48.36 -15.01 -1.34
N ASN A 261 -49.43 -15.22 -0.55
CA ASN A 261 -50.80 -15.40 -1.04
C ASN A 261 -50.93 -16.41 -2.22
N GLY A 262 -50.17 -17.50 -2.18
CA GLY A 262 -50.18 -18.54 -3.21
C GLY A 262 -49.40 -18.22 -4.49
N GLY A 263 -48.59 -17.15 -4.49
CA GLY A 263 -47.71 -16.83 -5.61
C GLY A 263 -46.64 -17.91 -5.85
N TYR A 264 -46.31 -18.18 -7.12
CA TYR A 264 -45.37 -19.24 -7.50
C TYR A 264 -44.60 -18.85 -8.77
N VAL A 265 -43.53 -19.58 -9.09
CA VAL A 265 -42.82 -19.42 -10.38
C VAL A 265 -42.92 -20.70 -11.18
N THR A 266 -43.35 -20.58 -12.44
CA THR A 266 -43.26 -21.65 -13.42
C THR A 266 -41.86 -21.68 -14.01
N LEU A 267 -41.21 -22.83 -13.91
CA LEU A 267 -39.92 -23.08 -14.57
C LEU A 267 -40.13 -23.77 -15.92
N GLN A 268 -39.31 -23.44 -16.92
CA GLN A 268 -39.29 -24.20 -18.18
C GLN A 268 -38.92 -25.65 -17.88
N THR A 269 -39.78 -26.58 -18.25
CA THR A 269 -39.49 -28.01 -18.17
C THR A 269 -38.40 -28.37 -19.20
N PRO A 270 -37.45 -29.25 -18.84
CA PRO A 270 -36.37 -29.67 -19.74
C PRO A 270 -36.88 -30.32 -21.03
#